data_AF-A0A945XES0-F1
#
_entry.id   AF-A0A945XES0-F1
#
_cell.length_a   1.000
_cell.length_b   1.000
_cell.length_c   1.000
_cell.angle_alpha   90.00
_cell.angle_beta   90.00
_cell.angle_gamma   90.00
#
_symmetry.space_group_name_H-M   'P 1'
#
loop_
_entity.id
_entity.type
_entity.pdbx_description
1 polymer ?
#
loop_
_entity_poly.entity_id
_entity_poly.type
_entity_poly.pdbx_seq_one_letter_code
_entity_poly.pdbx_strand_id
1 'polypeptide(L)'
;MAQSRRGILLRSMGVGRQSVTLRADYSLLTDLREFQAEYLGNCAPRVRVRLNAKLVKMPQRTILATEAFEFLEPAASSDLEAVVNAFYVALGKTLKWILGWTLKSVPPESPRARR
;
A
#
# COMPACT_ATOMS: atom_id res chain seq x y z
N MET A 1 15.92 43.49 -18.64
CA MET A 1 16.26 42.12 -18.17
C MET A 1 15.28 41.74 -17.07
N ALA A 2 14.29 40.89 -17.34
CA ALA A 2 13.32 40.43 -16.35
C ALA A 2 13.40 38.90 -16.24
N GLN A 3 13.97 38.42 -15.13
CA GLN A 3 14.16 37.01 -14.84
C GLN A 3 12.82 36.38 -14.45
N SER A 4 12.21 35.63 -15.37
CA SER A 4 11.03 34.79 -15.09
C SER A 4 11.43 33.60 -14.23
N ARG A 5 11.12 33.65 -12.93
CA ARG A 5 11.23 32.50 -12.03
C ARG A 5 10.06 31.54 -12.30
N ARG A 6 10.28 30.52 -13.14
CA ARG A 6 9.39 29.36 -13.26
C ARG A 6 9.40 28.61 -11.93
N GLY A 7 8.45 28.91 -11.06
CA GLY A 7 8.20 28.13 -9.86
C GLY A 7 7.75 26.73 -10.26
N ILE A 8 8.58 25.72 -9.96
CA ILE A 8 8.22 24.31 -10.07
C ILE A 8 7.17 24.07 -8.98
N LEU A 9 5.89 23.99 -9.36
CA LEU A 9 4.83 23.53 -8.48
C LEU A 9 4.99 22.02 -8.30
N LEU A 10 5.81 21.60 -7.33
CA LEU A 10 5.77 20.25 -6.81
C LEU A 10 4.41 20.06 -6.13
N ARG A 11 3.44 19.47 -6.83
CA ARG A 11 2.15 19.12 -6.23
C ARG A 11 2.36 17.86 -5.38
N SER A 12 2.34 18.04 -4.06
CA SER A 12 2.35 16.94 -3.11
C SER A 12 1.03 16.16 -3.23
N MET A 13 1.13 14.84 -3.42
CA MET A 13 -0.02 13.96 -3.25
C MET A 13 -0.31 13.82 -1.76
N GLY A 14 -1.43 14.38 -1.30
CA GLY A 14 -1.90 14.19 0.07
C GLY A 14 -2.49 12.79 0.25
N VAL A 15 -2.07 12.09 1.29
CA VAL A 15 -2.66 10.81 1.69
C VAL A 15 -3.43 11.04 2.99
N GLY A 16 -4.66 10.54 3.05
CA GLY A 16 -5.49 10.63 4.25
C GLY A 16 -6.31 9.37 4.44
N ARG A 17 -6.77 9.13 5.66
CA ARG A 17 -7.72 8.07 5.96
C ARG A 17 -9.09 8.44 5.40
N GLN A 18 -9.85 7.44 4.97
CA GLN A 18 -11.21 7.65 4.44
C GLN A 18 -12.14 8.39 5.43
N SER A 19 -11.91 8.24 6.73
CA SER A 19 -12.69 8.91 7.79
C SER A 19 -12.47 10.43 7.86
N VAL A 20 -11.43 10.95 7.20
CA VAL A 20 -11.19 12.39 7.11
C VAL A 20 -11.99 12.93 5.93
N THR A 21 -12.71 14.05 6.11
CA THR A 21 -13.46 14.73 5.05
C THR A 21 -12.49 15.33 4.01
N LEU A 22 -11.93 14.46 3.19
CA LEU A 22 -11.04 14.79 2.09
C LEU A 22 -11.72 14.40 0.78
N ARG A 23 -11.67 15.30 -0.21
CA ARG A 23 -12.08 14.98 -1.57
C ARG A 23 -10.94 14.24 -2.27
N ALA A 24 -10.84 12.94 -2.04
CA ALA A 24 -9.82 12.11 -2.66
C ALA A 24 -10.15 11.85 -4.14
N ASP A 25 -9.15 11.96 -5.02
CA ASP A 25 -9.28 11.54 -6.43
C ASP A 25 -9.22 10.01 -6.56
N TYR A 26 -8.58 9.33 -5.61
CA TYR A 26 -8.42 7.88 -5.57
C TYR A 26 -8.67 7.33 -4.16
N SER A 27 -9.18 6.11 -4.07
CA SER A 27 -9.29 5.32 -2.84
C SER A 27 -8.52 4.03 -3.00
N LEU A 28 -7.62 3.74 -2.05
CA LEU A 28 -6.95 2.46 -1.93
C LEU A 28 -7.72 1.63 -0.90
N LEU A 29 -8.33 0.54 -1.37
CA LEU A 29 -9.01 -0.44 -0.53
C LEU A 29 -8.11 -1.65 -0.35
N THR A 30 -7.99 -2.16 0.87
CA THR A 30 -7.22 -3.36 1.18
C THR A 30 -8.05 -4.38 1.94
N ASP A 31 -7.86 -5.66 1.61
CA ASP A 31 -8.51 -6.80 2.27
C ASP A 31 -7.45 -7.79 2.76
N LEU A 32 -7.43 -8.08 4.06
CA LEU A 32 -6.47 -8.98 4.70
C LEU A 32 -6.95 -10.42 4.53
N ARG A 33 -6.19 -11.20 3.76
CA ARG A 33 -6.54 -12.58 3.41
C ARG A 33 -5.87 -13.60 4.31
N GLU A 34 -4.57 -13.41 4.54
CA GLU A 34 -3.76 -14.30 5.38
C GLU A 34 -2.99 -13.46 6.39
N PHE A 35 -3.00 -13.89 7.65
CA PHE A 35 -2.22 -13.29 8.73
C PHE A 35 -1.94 -14.35 9.78
N GLN A 36 -1.05 -15.28 9.46
CA GLN A 36 -0.86 -16.51 10.23
C GLN A 36 0.60 -16.91 10.35
N ALA A 37 0.90 -17.65 11.42
CA ALA A 37 2.17 -18.35 11.59
C ALA A 37 1.99 -19.82 11.21
N GLU A 38 2.71 -20.28 10.20
CA GLU A 38 2.68 -21.65 9.69
C GLU A 38 3.81 -22.45 10.33
N TYR A 39 3.46 -23.39 11.20
CA TYR A 39 4.40 -24.30 11.85
C TYR A 39 4.58 -25.56 11.00
N LEU A 40 5.81 -25.83 10.58
CA LEU A 40 6.18 -27.10 9.95
C LEU A 40 6.85 -27.99 11.02
N GLY A 41 6.02 -28.71 11.79
CA GLY A 41 6.48 -29.49 12.94
C GLY A 41 6.92 -28.62 14.12
N ASN A 42 7.90 -29.09 14.90
CA ASN A 42 8.42 -28.40 16.10
C ASN A 42 9.54 -27.39 15.78
N CYS A 43 9.53 -26.79 14.59
CA CYS A 43 10.53 -25.80 14.17
C CYS A 43 9.98 -24.38 14.24
N ALA A 44 10.87 -23.37 14.08
CA ALA A 44 10.46 -21.98 13.96
C ALA A 44 9.46 -21.81 12.80
N PRO A 45 8.33 -21.11 13.00
CA PRO A 45 7.28 -21.01 11.98
C PRO A 45 7.68 -20.04 10.87
N ARG A 46 6.95 -20.13 9.75
CA ARG A 46 6.95 -19.09 8.71
C ARG A 46 5.69 -18.25 8.87
N VAL A 47 5.85 -16.95 9.03
CA VAL A 47 4.74 -16.02 9.06
C VAL A 47 4.32 -15.68 7.64
N ARG A 48 3.05 -15.86 7.32
CA ARG A 48 2.44 -15.49 6.04
C ARG A 48 1.51 -14.30 6.23
N VAL A 49 1.75 -13.26 5.44
CA VAL A 49 0.86 -12.11 5.33
C VAL A 49 0.44 -11.95 3.88
N ARG A 50 -0.87 -11.91 3.63
CA ARG A 50 -1.44 -11.67 2.31
C ARG A 50 -2.51 -10.60 2.36
N LEU A 51 -2.36 -9.57 1.51
CA LEU A 51 -3.31 -8.50 1.34
C LEU A 51 -3.71 -8.40 -0.13
N ASN A 52 -5.01 -8.28 -0.39
CA ASN A 52 -5.51 -7.85 -1.69
C ASN A 52 -5.69 -6.34 -1.67
N ALA A 53 -5.26 -5.65 -2.71
CA ALA A 53 -5.38 -4.21 -2.86
C ALA A 53 -6.20 -3.86 -4.10
N LYS A 54 -7.06 -2.84 -3.99
CA LYS A 54 -7.84 -2.29 -5.09
C LYS A 54 -7.68 -0.78 -5.12
N LEU A 55 -7.27 -0.26 -6.27
CA LEU A 55 -7.21 1.18 -6.52
C LEU A 55 -8.48 1.61 -7.24
N VAL A 56 -9.23 2.53 -6.63
CA VAL A 56 -10.54 2.97 -7.11
C VAL A 56 -10.48 4.46 -7.44
N LYS A 57 -10.86 4.84 -8.65
CA LYS A 57 -11.01 6.24 -9.07
C LYS A 57 -12.32 6.81 -8.56
N MET A 58 -12.25 7.98 -7.95
CA MET A 58 -13.39 8.70 -7.40
C MET A 58 -13.79 9.88 -8.31
N PRO A 59 -15.05 10.33 -8.26
CA PRO A 59 -16.17 9.78 -7.49
C PRO A 59 -16.91 8.62 -8.20
N GLN A 60 -16.60 8.32 -9.46
CA GLN A 60 -17.32 7.28 -10.24
C GLN A 60 -17.15 5.85 -9.68
N ARG A 61 -16.24 5.66 -8.71
CA ARG A 61 -15.92 4.38 -8.08
C ARG A 61 -15.50 3.30 -9.08
N THR A 62 -14.78 3.69 -10.12
CA THR A 62 -14.25 2.77 -11.11
C THR A 62 -12.97 2.12 -10.58
N ILE A 63 -12.89 0.80 -10.60
CA ILE A 63 -11.67 0.07 -10.25
C ILE A 63 -10.64 0.30 -11.37
N LEU A 64 -9.50 0.87 -11.04
CA LEU A 64 -8.39 1.08 -11.97
C LEU A 64 -7.44 -0.10 -12.01
N ALA A 65 -7.17 -0.68 -10.84
CA ALA A 65 -6.26 -1.80 -10.72
C ALA A 65 -6.63 -2.64 -9.49
N THR A 66 -6.34 -3.93 -9.56
CA THR A 66 -6.45 -4.89 -8.45
C THR A 66 -5.21 -5.76 -8.46
N GLU A 67 -4.60 -5.96 -7.30
CA GLU A 67 -3.38 -6.75 -7.15
C GLU A 67 -3.38 -7.47 -5.80
N ALA A 68 -2.74 -8.63 -5.72
CA ALA A 68 -2.56 -9.37 -4.47
C ALA A 68 -1.08 -9.40 -4.10
N PHE A 69 -0.78 -9.16 -2.83
CA PHE A 69 0.57 -9.15 -2.28
C PHE A 69 0.68 -10.18 -1.19
N GLU A 70 1.73 -10.99 -1.23
CA GLU A 70 2.00 -12.03 -0.25
C GLU A 70 3.48 -12.06 0.10
N PHE A 71 3.77 -12.13 1.40
CA PHE A 71 5.12 -12.33 1.91
C PHE A 71 5.12 -13.44 2.96
N LEU A 72 6.14 -14.30 2.87
CA LEU A 72 6.42 -15.33 3.86
C LEU A 72 7.76 -15.02 4.52
N GLU A 73 7.75 -14.83 5.84
CA GLU A 73 8.94 -14.50 6.61
C GLU A 73 9.21 -15.56 7.67
N PRO A 74 10.39 -16.19 7.68
CA PRO A 74 10.75 -17.12 8.74
C PRO A 74 10.92 -16.37 10.06
N ALA A 75 10.38 -16.91 11.14
CA ALA A 75 10.73 -16.47 12.49
C ALA A 75 12.15 -16.95 12.84
N ALA A 76 12.88 -16.14 13.62
CA ALA A 76 14.24 -16.49 14.04
C ALA A 76 14.26 -17.68 15.02
N SER A 77 13.20 -17.84 15.80
CA SER A 77 12.96 -18.96 16.71
C SER A 77 11.45 -19.21 16.85
N SER A 78 11.06 -20.23 17.62
CA SER A 78 9.67 -20.50 17.99
C SER A 78 9.16 -19.61 19.14
N ASP A 79 10.00 -18.73 19.69
CA ASP A 79 9.60 -17.85 20.79
C ASP A 79 8.61 -16.79 20.29
N LEU A 80 7.65 -16.43 21.15
CA LEU A 80 6.58 -15.49 20.78
C LEU A 80 7.13 -14.18 20.21
N GLU A 81 8.18 -13.62 20.81
CA GLU A 81 8.81 -12.37 20.35
C GLU A 81 9.38 -12.49 18.94
N ALA A 82 10.05 -13.61 18.62
CA ALA A 82 10.60 -13.86 17.30
C ALA A 82 9.50 -14.02 16.24
N VAL A 83 8.39 -14.67 16.60
CA VAL A 83 7.23 -14.82 15.71
C VAL A 83 6.55 -13.46 15.47
N VAL A 84 6.35 -12.67 16.53
CA VAL A 84 5.79 -11.31 16.42
C VAL A 84 6.68 -10.40 15.55
N ASN A 85 7.99 -10.50 15.69
CA ASN A 85 8.92 -9.76 14.83
C ASN A 85 8.80 -10.18 13.35
N ALA A 86 8.65 -11.48 13.07
CA ALA A 86 8.41 -11.96 11.71
C ALA A 86 7.10 -11.40 11.11
N PHE A 87 6.03 -11.25 11.91
CA PHE A 87 4.82 -10.53 11.49
C PHE A 87 5.09 -9.07 11.13
N TYR A 88 5.83 -8.34 11.95
CA TYR A 88 6.17 -6.95 11.65
C TYR A 88 6.94 -6.82 10.33
N VAL A 89 7.90 -7.72 10.08
CA VAL A 89 8.68 -7.75 8.84
C VAL A 89 7.79 -8.09 7.64
N ALA A 90 6.99 -9.15 7.73
CA ALA A 90 6.11 -9.60 6.64
C ALA A 90 5.08 -8.52 6.27
N LEU A 91 4.43 -7.93 7.28
CA LEU A 91 3.46 -6.85 7.07
C LEU A 91 4.13 -5.61 6.49
N GLY A 92 5.30 -5.21 7.02
CA GLY A 92 6.06 -4.07 6.51
C GLY A 92 6.46 -4.23 5.04
N LYS A 93 6.91 -5.43 4.64
CA LYS A 93 7.18 -5.76 3.24
C LYS A 93 5.90 -5.65 2.41
N THR A 94 4.82 -6.30 2.83
CA THR A 94 3.54 -6.30 2.11
C THR A 94 3.04 -4.87 1.85
N LEU A 95 3.03 -4.02 2.88
CA LEU A 95 2.62 -2.63 2.78
C LEU A 95 3.53 -1.81 1.85
N LYS A 96 4.85 -1.98 1.94
CA LYS A 96 5.80 -1.28 1.06
C LYS A 96 5.55 -1.58 -0.41
N TRP A 97 5.25 -2.83 -0.74
CA TRP A 97 4.93 -3.25 -2.10
C TRP A 97 3.59 -2.69 -2.58
N ILE A 98 2.56 -2.71 -1.73
CA ILE A 98 1.25 -2.08 -2.03
C ILE A 98 1.44 -0.59 -2.34
N LEU A 99 2.21 0.15 -1.53
CA LEU A 99 2.47 1.57 -1.75
C LEU A 99 3.20 1.82 -3.07
N GLY A 100 4.25 1.04 -3.35
CA GLY A 100 5.00 1.13 -4.60
C GLY A 100 4.12 0.85 -5.83
N TRP A 101 3.25 -0.15 -5.74
CA TRP A 101 2.27 -0.46 -6.79
C TRP A 101 1.22 0.64 -6.94
N THR A 102 0.72 1.20 -5.83
CA THR A 102 -0.29 2.26 -5.85
C THR A 102 0.21 3.47 -6.61
N LEU A 103 1.44 3.93 -6.30
CA LEU A 103 2.05 5.09 -6.96
C LEU A 103 2.28 4.86 -8.47
N LYS A 104 2.53 3.62 -8.89
CA LYS A 104 2.69 3.26 -10.31
C LYS A 104 1.36 3.10 -11.04
N SER A 105 0.30 2.73 -10.32
CA SER A 105 -1.02 2.42 -10.87
C SER A 105 -1.92 3.66 -11.02
N VAL A 106 -1.58 4.76 -10.35
CA VAL A 106 -2.24 6.05 -10.56
C VAL A 106 -1.80 6.62 -11.92
N PRO A 107 -2.72 6.88 -12.87
CA PRO A 107 -2.36 7.49 -14.14
C PRO A 107 -1.74 8.88 -13.94
N PRO A 108 -0.75 9.27 -14.76
CA PRO A 108 -0.28 10.66 -14.79
C PRO A 108 -1.47 11.58 -15.10
N GLU A 109 -1.64 12.63 -14.30
CA GLU A 109 -2.77 13.55 -14.44
C GLU A 109 -2.75 14.19 -15.84
N SER A 110 -3.80 13.94 -16.65
CA SER A 110 -4.03 14.75 -17.85
C SER A 110 -4.47 16.15 -17.39
N PRO A 111 -3.88 17.25 -17.91
CA PRO A 111 -4.22 18.60 -17.48
C PRO A 111 -5.73 18.80 -17.53
N ARG A 112 -6.37 19.00 -16.36
CA ARG A 112 -7.79 19.38 -16.33
C ARG A 112 -7.90 20.71 -17.07
N ALA A 113 -8.55 20.71 -18.24
CA ALA A 113 -8.92 21.92 -18.95
C ALA A 113 -9.73 22.79 -17.98
N ARG A 114 -9.13 23.90 -17.55
CA ARG A 114 -9.75 24.86 -16.64
C ARG A 114 -10.96 25.44 -17.38
N ARG A 115 -12.17 25.11 -16.92
CA ARG A 115 -13.41 25.80 -17.31
C ARG A 115 -13.62 26.99 -16.41
#